data_AF-A0A1J6HYF1-F1
#
_entry.id   AF-A0A1J6HYF1-F1
#
_cell.length_a   1.000
_cell.length_b   1.000
_cell.length_c   1.000
_cell.angle_alpha   90.00
_cell.angle_beta   90.00
_cell.angle_gamma   90.00
#
_symmetry.space_group_name_H-M   'P 1'
#
loop_
_entity.id
_entity.type
_entity.pdbx_description
1 polymer ?
#
loop_
_entity_poly.entity_id
_entity_poly.type
_entity_poly.pdbx_seq_one_letter_code
_entity_poly.pdbx_strand_id
1 'polypeptide(L)'
;MGSLTINYCWTIATASEILSGRKFGDSNSSLRPVPPVLCCRCKTNVRAFASQRSVKKSRKKGKTEKTDTAVPEKYLLSDDVNPDYVEDSKKNISLLDTSEAGTSVPMIPSRGSVLQACIITSGLIGLLGVVIREVSHVASEGGLPIVDCSVEIPLTFQMWHVELITGLVILVSSCRYLLLKIWPDFAKSSEAANSQVLSSLEPLDYIVVSLLPGISEELLFRGALLPLFGINWQSVMAVASIFGILHLGSGRKYSFAVWATFVGIAYGYATLLSSTVLVPMAAHAVNNLVGGIIWRYTSNSSK
;
A
#
# COMPACT_ATOMS: atom_id res chain seq x y z
N MET A 1 27.40 30.52 41.20
CA MET A 1 27.44 29.40 42.18
C MET A 1 25.99 28.97 42.39
N GLY A 2 25.49 27.78 42.08
CA GLY A 2 26.06 26.57 41.49
C GLY A 2 24.95 25.83 40.73
N SER A 3 25.40 25.10 39.71
CA SER A 3 24.62 24.26 38.79
C SER A 3 24.05 23.02 39.50
N LEU A 4 22.82 22.63 39.16
CA LEU A 4 22.30 21.28 39.39
C LEU A 4 21.91 20.67 38.04
N THR A 5 22.89 20.02 37.43
CA THR A 5 22.77 19.09 36.31
C THR A 5 22.13 17.79 36.78
N ILE A 6 21.01 17.40 36.17
CA ILE A 6 20.45 16.05 36.27
C ILE A 6 20.83 15.30 35.00
N ASN A 7 21.79 14.38 35.14
CA ASN A 7 22.21 13.43 34.12
C ASN A 7 21.25 12.24 34.14
N TYR A 8 20.56 11.96 33.03
CA TYR A 8 19.90 10.68 32.81
C TYR A 8 20.84 9.78 32.01
N CYS A 9 21.42 8.80 32.70
CA CYS A 9 22.24 7.74 32.15
C CYS A 9 21.32 6.67 31.54
N TRP A 10 21.42 6.48 30.22
CA TRP A 10 20.74 5.41 29.50
C TRP A 10 21.56 4.12 29.59
N THR A 11 21.07 3.11 30.30
CA THR A 11 21.63 1.76 30.25
C THR A 11 20.78 0.90 29.33
N ILE A 12 21.33 0.58 28.15
CA ILE A 12 20.79 -0.41 27.23
C ILE A 12 21.04 -1.80 27.82
N ALA A 13 19.98 -2.51 28.22
CA ALA A 13 20.07 -3.92 28.59
C ALA A 13 20.00 -4.77 27.31
N THR A 14 21.14 -5.34 26.92
CA THR A 14 21.24 -6.31 25.83
C THR A 14 20.67 -7.67 26.25
N ALA A 15 19.85 -8.26 25.37
CA ALA A 15 19.25 -9.58 25.53
C ALA A 15 20.32 -10.69 25.57
N SER A 16 20.67 -11.17 26.76
CA SER A 16 21.40 -12.42 26.96
C SER A 16 21.31 -12.93 28.40
N GLU A 17 20.13 -13.04 29.01
CA GLU A 17 19.93 -13.84 30.24
C GLU A 17 18.51 -14.40 30.37
N ILE A 18 18.06 -15.19 29.38
CA ILE A 18 16.90 -16.08 29.57
C ILE A 18 17.31 -17.48 29.11
N LEU A 19 18.28 -18.08 29.82
CA LEU A 19 18.53 -19.52 29.77
C LEU A 19 19.29 -19.99 31.02
N SER A 20 18.61 -19.98 32.17
CA SER A 20 18.91 -20.93 33.27
C SER A 20 17.81 -20.93 34.29
N GLY A 21 17.11 -22.07 34.39
CA GLY A 21 16.23 -22.34 35.51
C GLY A 21 17.04 -22.69 36.76
N ARG A 22 16.58 -22.22 37.92
CA ARG A 22 16.67 -22.95 39.19
C ARG A 22 15.62 -22.44 40.17
N LYS A 23 14.97 -23.41 40.81
CA LYS A 23 13.94 -23.26 41.86
C LYS A 23 14.55 -22.84 43.22
N PHE A 24 13.63 -22.35 44.06
CA PHE A 24 13.41 -22.56 45.50
C PHE A 24 13.64 -21.38 46.45
N GLY A 25 12.60 -21.08 47.25
CA GLY A 25 12.67 -20.35 48.51
C GLY A 25 11.44 -19.49 48.83
N ASP A 26 10.48 -20.05 49.57
CA ASP A 26 9.31 -19.37 50.16
C ASP A 26 9.70 -18.31 51.21
N SER A 27 8.90 -17.22 51.30
CA SER A 27 8.25 -16.78 52.56
C SER A 27 7.39 -15.51 52.39
N ASN A 28 6.09 -15.70 52.65
CA ASN A 28 5.04 -14.79 53.14
C ASN A 28 5.28 -13.26 53.15
N SER A 29 4.45 -12.54 52.38
CA SER A 29 3.82 -11.29 52.85
C SER A 29 2.46 -11.07 52.16
N SER A 30 1.51 -10.53 52.93
CA SER A 30 0.07 -10.49 52.69
C SER A 30 -0.39 -9.73 51.44
N LEU A 31 -1.31 -10.34 50.69
CA LEU A 31 -2.00 -9.77 49.54
C LEU A 31 -2.90 -8.56 49.91
N ARG A 32 -2.82 -7.48 49.13
CA ARG A 32 -3.96 -6.58 48.83
C ARG A 32 -4.54 -7.00 47.47
N PRO A 33 -5.87 -7.10 47.31
CA PRO A 33 -6.46 -7.48 46.03
C PRO A 33 -6.46 -6.30 45.05
N VAL A 34 -5.77 -6.48 43.92
CA VAL A 34 -5.91 -5.68 42.70
C VAL A 34 -6.89 -6.45 41.79
N PRO A 35 -7.89 -5.81 41.15
CA PRO A 35 -8.86 -6.54 40.33
C PRO A 35 -8.22 -7.15 39.08
N PRO A 36 -8.67 -8.33 38.63
CA PRO A 36 -8.03 -9.02 37.51
C PRO A 36 -8.37 -8.34 36.18
N VAL A 37 -7.33 -8.05 35.40
CA VAL A 37 -7.41 -7.83 33.96
C VAL A 37 -7.97 -9.10 33.34
N LEU A 38 -9.15 -8.99 32.74
CA LEU A 38 -9.85 -10.08 32.06
C LEU A 38 -9.07 -10.46 30.78
N CYS A 39 -8.13 -11.38 30.91
CA CYS A 39 -7.43 -11.97 29.77
C CYS A 39 -8.32 -13.06 29.18
N CYS A 40 -9.14 -12.72 28.16
CA CYS A 40 -9.90 -13.70 27.40
C CYS A 40 -8.94 -14.58 26.57
N ARG A 41 -8.51 -15.69 27.17
CA ARG A 41 -7.80 -16.79 26.53
C ARG A 41 -8.73 -17.52 25.57
N CYS A 42 -8.80 -17.09 24.31
CA CYS A 42 -9.50 -17.85 23.28
C CYS A 42 -8.60 -19.02 22.82
N LYS A 43 -8.99 -20.25 23.18
CA LYS A 43 -8.38 -21.48 22.67
C LYS A 43 -8.84 -21.69 21.22
N THR A 44 -7.94 -21.53 20.25
CA THR A 44 -8.20 -21.92 18.86
C THR A 44 -7.97 -23.43 18.70
N ASN A 45 -9.04 -24.19 18.47
CA ASN A 45 -8.94 -25.56 17.96
C ASN A 45 -8.76 -25.52 16.44
N VAL A 46 -7.59 -25.92 15.95
CA VAL A 46 -7.34 -26.11 14.52
C VAL A 46 -7.96 -27.44 14.10
N ARG A 47 -9.06 -27.40 13.34
CA ARG A 47 -9.58 -28.57 12.61
C ARG A 47 -9.12 -28.46 11.16
N ALA A 48 -8.15 -29.29 10.79
CA ALA A 48 -7.69 -29.46 9.42
C ALA A 48 -8.78 -30.15 8.59
N PHE A 49 -9.19 -29.53 7.49
CA PHE A 49 -9.96 -30.20 6.44
C PHE A 49 -9.05 -30.41 5.23
N ALA A 50 -8.61 -31.65 5.06
CA ALA A 50 -8.02 -32.13 3.83
C ALA A 50 -9.13 -32.42 2.81
N SER A 51 -9.06 -31.83 1.62
CA SER A 51 -9.80 -32.33 0.46
C SER A 51 -8.80 -32.63 -0.65
N GLN A 52 -8.51 -33.92 -0.83
CA GLN A 52 -7.86 -34.46 -2.01
C GLN A 52 -8.93 -34.67 -3.08
N ARG A 53 -8.73 -34.13 -4.29
CA ARG A 53 -9.41 -34.61 -5.50
C ARG A 53 -8.39 -35.34 -6.37
N SER A 54 -8.65 -36.62 -6.60
CA SER A 54 -7.90 -37.48 -7.50
C SER A 54 -8.40 -37.34 -8.94
N VAL A 55 -7.48 -37.10 -9.87
CA VAL A 55 -7.73 -37.19 -11.31
C VAL A 55 -7.56 -38.65 -11.70
N LYS A 56 -8.67 -39.31 -12.08
CA LYS A 56 -8.65 -40.66 -12.66
C LYS A 56 -8.69 -40.58 -14.19
N LYS A 57 -7.65 -41.16 -14.76
CA LYS A 57 -7.28 -41.40 -16.15
C LYS A 57 -8.37 -42.16 -16.93
N SER A 58 -8.60 -41.79 -18.20
CA SER A 58 -9.13 -42.72 -19.20
C SER A 58 -8.46 -42.46 -20.55
N ARG A 59 -7.79 -43.50 -21.04
CA ARG A 59 -7.06 -43.62 -22.30
C ARG A 59 -7.95 -44.47 -23.21
N LYS A 60 -8.37 -43.97 -24.37
CA LYS A 60 -8.87 -44.84 -25.44
C LYS A 60 -8.23 -44.45 -26.78
N LYS A 61 -7.75 -45.50 -27.43
CA LYS A 61 -6.86 -45.58 -28.57
C LYS A 61 -7.71 -45.91 -29.80
N GLY A 62 -7.47 -45.25 -30.92
CA GLY A 62 -7.96 -45.62 -32.24
C GLY A 62 -7.09 -44.97 -33.31
N LYS A 63 -6.24 -45.77 -33.97
CA LYS A 63 -5.67 -45.51 -35.31
C LYS A 63 -6.84 -45.56 -36.32
N THR A 64 -6.84 -45.05 -37.54
CA THR A 64 -5.87 -44.89 -38.65
C THR A 64 -6.58 -43.85 -39.56
N GLU A 65 -5.96 -42.96 -40.36
CA GLU A 65 -5.35 -43.25 -41.66
C GLU A 65 -5.05 -41.90 -42.34
N LYS A 66 -3.97 -41.84 -43.10
CA LYS A 66 -3.55 -40.71 -43.95
C LYS A 66 -4.44 -40.65 -45.20
N THR A 67 -4.53 -39.51 -45.88
CA THR A 67 -4.18 -39.32 -47.32
C THR A 67 -4.37 -37.84 -47.70
N ASP A 68 -3.56 -37.46 -48.68
CA ASP A 68 -3.15 -36.15 -49.20
C ASP A 68 -4.21 -35.33 -49.97
N THR A 69 -3.80 -34.07 -50.25
CA THR A 69 -3.96 -33.31 -51.52
C THR A 69 -4.96 -32.13 -51.61
N ALA A 70 -4.32 -30.97 -51.77
CA ALA A 70 -4.62 -29.71 -52.46
C ALA A 70 -5.72 -29.61 -53.57
N VAL A 71 -6.50 -28.49 -53.50
CA VAL A 71 -6.75 -27.40 -54.53
C VAL A 71 -7.61 -27.76 -55.79
N PRO A 72 -8.32 -26.84 -56.50
CA PRO A 72 -9.49 -25.99 -56.20
C PRO A 72 -10.55 -26.01 -57.37
N GLU A 73 -11.35 -24.92 -57.52
CA GLU A 73 -12.16 -24.44 -58.67
C GLU A 73 -13.70 -24.53 -58.54
N LYS A 74 -14.37 -23.37 -58.58
CA LYS A 74 -15.20 -22.99 -59.75
C LYS A 74 -15.69 -21.54 -59.74
N TYR A 75 -15.77 -21.02 -60.96
CA TYR A 75 -16.07 -19.69 -61.48
C TYR A 75 -17.56 -19.52 -61.81
N LEU A 76 -18.04 -18.27 -61.96
CA LEU A 76 -19.07 -17.75 -62.90
C LEU A 76 -19.30 -16.24 -62.59
N LEU A 77 -18.84 -15.29 -63.44
CA LEU A 77 -19.56 -14.56 -64.54
C LEU A 77 -20.59 -13.52 -64.00
N SER A 78 -20.65 -12.24 -64.40
CA SER A 78 -20.52 -11.64 -65.76
C SER A 78 -20.33 -10.09 -65.77
N ASP A 79 -19.68 -9.58 -66.84
CA ASP A 79 -20.00 -8.48 -67.80
C ASP A 79 -20.55 -7.10 -67.30
N ASP A 80 -20.28 -5.89 -67.83
CA ASP A 80 -19.41 -5.31 -68.88
C ASP A 80 -19.54 -3.75 -68.82
N VAL A 81 -18.71 -3.02 -69.60
CA VAL A 81 -18.84 -1.61 -70.10
C VAL A 81 -18.07 -0.45 -69.40
N ASN A 82 -17.33 0.30 -70.24
CA ASN A 82 -16.53 1.55 -70.09
C ASN A 82 -17.09 2.63 -71.08
N PRO A 83 -16.66 3.92 -71.22
CA PRO A 83 -15.96 4.94 -70.38
C PRO A 83 -16.72 6.31 -70.26
N ASP A 84 -16.26 7.25 -69.42
CA ASP A 84 -15.94 8.68 -69.76
C ASP A 84 -15.91 9.68 -68.57
N TYR A 85 -14.82 10.48 -68.54
CA TYR A 85 -14.55 11.87 -68.13
C TYR A 85 -15.09 12.55 -66.83
N VAL A 86 -14.11 13.04 -66.04
CA VAL A 86 -13.93 14.37 -65.38
C VAL A 86 -14.58 14.69 -64.00
N GLU A 87 -13.69 14.73 -63.00
CA GLU A 87 -13.42 15.78 -61.99
C GLU A 87 -14.59 16.44 -61.22
N ASP A 88 -14.67 16.22 -59.90
CA ASP A 88 -14.22 17.16 -58.84
C ASP A 88 -14.79 16.81 -57.45
N SER A 89 -13.92 16.89 -56.44
CA SER A 89 -14.14 17.21 -55.02
C SER A 89 -15.40 16.73 -54.26
N LYS A 90 -15.24 15.69 -53.42
CA LYS A 90 -15.23 15.79 -51.93
C LYS A 90 -15.48 14.44 -51.24
N LYS A 91 -14.47 14.04 -50.46
CA LYS A 91 -14.57 13.71 -49.03
C LYS A 91 -15.54 12.58 -48.63
N ASN A 92 -15.02 11.36 -48.53
CA ASN A 92 -14.87 10.63 -47.24
C ASN A 92 -14.46 9.16 -47.47
N ILE A 93 -13.66 8.65 -46.54
CA ILE A 93 -13.41 7.23 -46.24
C ILE A 93 -12.49 6.50 -47.24
N SER A 94 -11.22 6.39 -46.85
CA SER A 94 -10.37 5.26 -47.25
C SER A 94 -9.79 4.63 -45.99
N LEU A 95 -10.32 3.46 -45.69
CA LEU A 95 -9.88 2.54 -44.67
C LEU A 95 -8.63 1.80 -45.19
N LEU A 96 -7.58 1.87 -44.38
CA LEU A 96 -6.41 0.97 -44.30
C LEU A 96 -5.38 0.96 -45.45
N ASP A 97 -4.18 1.44 -45.14
CA ASP A 97 -2.91 0.81 -45.54
C ASP A 97 -1.92 1.05 -44.38
N THR A 98 -1.61 0.02 -43.60
CA THR A 98 -0.51 -0.95 -43.77
C THR A 98 0.70 -0.56 -42.92
N SER A 99 0.84 -1.31 -41.83
CA SER A 99 2.09 -1.74 -41.19
C SER A 99 3.17 -0.69 -40.94
N GLU A 100 3.19 -0.14 -39.74
CA GLU A 100 4.44 -0.04 -38.98
C GLU A 100 4.23 -0.65 -37.60
N ALA A 101 5.13 -1.57 -37.24
CA ALA A 101 5.28 -2.11 -35.91
C ALA A 101 5.72 -0.98 -34.96
N GLY A 102 4.75 -0.17 -34.53
CA GLY A 102 4.95 0.83 -33.49
C GLY A 102 5.23 0.11 -32.18
N THR A 103 6.49 0.10 -31.75
CA THR A 103 6.82 -0.09 -30.34
C THR A 103 6.01 0.97 -29.60
N SER A 104 4.98 0.54 -28.87
CA SER A 104 4.16 1.44 -28.06
C SER A 104 5.08 2.03 -27.00
N VAL A 105 5.61 3.23 -27.27
CA VAL A 105 6.36 4.00 -26.29
C VAL A 105 5.43 4.13 -25.08
N PRO A 106 5.84 3.67 -23.89
CA PRO A 106 5.03 3.83 -22.69
C PRO A 106 4.69 5.31 -22.54
N MET A 107 3.40 5.65 -22.65
CA MET A 107 2.94 7.03 -22.58
C MET A 107 3.17 7.54 -21.16
N ILE A 108 4.23 8.34 -20.97
CA ILE A 108 4.52 8.97 -19.68
C ILE A 108 3.41 10.00 -19.41
N PRO A 109 2.71 9.93 -18.26
CA PRO A 109 1.66 10.88 -17.94
C PRO A 109 2.18 12.32 -17.86
N SER A 110 1.39 13.28 -18.35
CA SER A 110 1.75 14.70 -18.22
C SER A 110 1.77 15.16 -16.76
N ARG A 111 2.61 16.14 -16.44
CA ARG A 111 2.71 16.75 -15.09
C ARG A 111 1.34 17.14 -14.53
N GLY A 112 0.54 17.86 -15.33
CA GLY A 112 -0.80 18.31 -14.94
C GLY A 112 -1.75 17.15 -14.64
N SER A 113 -1.71 16.09 -15.45
CA SER A 113 -2.52 14.89 -15.22
C SER A 113 -2.15 14.18 -13.91
N VAL A 114 -0.85 14.07 -13.59
CA VAL A 114 -0.39 13.46 -12.33
C VAL A 114 -0.82 14.28 -11.12
N LEU A 115 -0.60 15.59 -11.15
CA LEU A 115 -0.98 16.48 -10.04
C LEU A 115 -2.49 16.50 -9.84
N GLN A 116 -3.27 16.60 -10.92
CA GLN A 116 -4.73 16.55 -10.84
C GLN A 116 -5.23 15.22 -10.27
N ALA A 117 -4.67 14.09 -10.74
CA ALA A 117 -5.02 12.78 -10.21
C ALA A 117 -4.69 12.67 -8.72
N CYS A 118 -3.52 13.17 -8.29
CA CYS A 118 -3.14 13.20 -6.88
C CYS A 118 -4.11 14.05 -6.05
N ILE A 119 -4.40 15.29 -6.46
CA ILE A 119 -5.31 16.19 -5.75
C ILE A 119 -6.71 15.58 -5.61
N ILE A 120 -7.28 15.07 -6.71
CA ILE A 120 -8.63 14.49 -6.70
C ILE A 120 -8.65 13.24 -5.83
N THR A 121 -7.69 12.33 -6.02
CA THR A 121 -7.68 11.06 -5.29
C THR A 121 -7.46 11.28 -3.79
N SER A 122 -6.48 12.10 -3.41
CA SER A 122 -6.25 12.45 -2.00
C SER A 122 -7.44 13.20 -1.39
N GLY A 123 -8.07 14.11 -2.14
CA GLY A 123 -9.29 14.79 -1.70
C GLY A 123 -10.43 13.83 -1.39
N LEU A 124 -10.69 12.88 -2.29
CA LEU A 124 -11.72 11.84 -2.10
C LEU A 124 -11.40 10.89 -0.94
N ILE A 125 -10.16 10.44 -0.82
CA ILE A 125 -9.71 9.57 0.28
C ILE A 125 -9.85 10.29 1.63
N GLY A 126 -9.40 11.55 1.71
CA GLY A 126 -9.49 12.37 2.91
C GLY A 126 -10.94 12.64 3.31
N LEU A 127 -11.79 13.00 2.34
CA LEU A 127 -13.22 13.19 2.56
C LEU A 127 -13.89 11.91 3.06
N LEU A 128 -13.58 10.77 2.45
CA LEU A 128 -14.09 9.47 2.88
C LEU A 128 -13.68 9.16 4.32
N GLY A 129 -12.42 9.44 4.69
CA GLY A 129 -11.95 9.29 6.07
C GLY A 129 -12.74 10.14 7.05
N VAL A 130 -12.94 11.43 6.75
CA VAL A 130 -13.73 12.34 7.59
C VAL A 130 -15.19 11.85 7.70
N VAL A 131 -15.83 11.49 6.58
CA VAL A 131 -17.22 10.99 6.60
C VAL A 131 -17.35 9.72 7.43
N ILE A 132 -16.45 8.74 7.27
CA ILE A 132 -16.49 7.51 8.07
C ILE A 132 -16.34 7.85 9.56
N ARG A 133 -15.40 8.73 9.90
CA ARG A 133 -15.15 9.13 11.29
C ARG A 133 -16.38 9.80 11.92
N GLU A 134 -16.96 10.80 11.25
CA GLU A 134 -18.12 11.54 11.77
C GLU A 134 -19.37 10.66 11.85
N VAL A 135 -19.64 9.85 10.82
CA VAL A 135 -20.78 8.93 10.80
C VAL A 135 -20.64 7.87 11.89
N SER A 136 -19.44 7.34 12.12
CA SER A 136 -19.15 6.40 13.20
C SER A 136 -19.45 7.02 14.57
N HIS A 137 -19.00 8.25 14.79
CA HIS A 137 -19.21 8.99 16.04
C HIS A 137 -20.69 9.25 16.32
N VAL A 138 -21.40 9.84 15.35
CA VAL A 138 -22.84 10.12 15.49
C VAL A 138 -23.64 8.84 15.68
N ALA A 139 -23.29 7.77 15.00
CA ALA A 139 -23.98 6.49 15.13
C ALA A 139 -23.75 5.85 16.51
N SER A 140 -22.53 5.90 17.03
CA SER A 140 -22.17 5.43 18.38
C SER A 140 -22.90 6.23 19.46
N GLU A 141 -22.91 7.56 19.36
CA GLU A 141 -23.66 8.44 20.26
C GLU A 141 -25.18 8.22 20.19
N GLY A 142 -25.68 7.88 19.00
CA GLY A 142 -27.08 7.49 18.77
C GLY A 142 -27.45 6.11 19.35
N GLY A 143 -26.52 5.41 19.99
CA GLY A 143 -26.74 4.12 20.64
C GLY A 143 -26.65 2.91 19.72
N LEU A 144 -26.15 3.07 18.49
CA LEU A 144 -25.85 1.92 17.62
C LEU A 144 -24.62 1.17 18.17
N PRO A 145 -24.58 -0.18 18.07
CA PRO A 145 -23.48 -1.00 18.59
C PRO A 145 -22.24 -0.94 17.68
N ILE A 146 -21.73 0.26 17.42
CA ILE A 146 -20.53 0.51 16.64
C ILE A 146 -19.39 0.82 17.61
N VAL A 147 -18.25 0.19 17.40
CA VAL A 147 -17.03 0.55 18.12
C VAL A 147 -16.55 1.87 17.54
N ASP A 148 -16.65 2.95 18.33
CA ASP A 148 -16.07 4.23 17.95
C ASP A 148 -15.11 4.74 19.03
N CYS A 149 -13.82 4.70 18.70
CA CYS A 149 -12.75 5.27 19.52
C CYS A 149 -12.18 6.56 18.89
N SER A 150 -12.92 7.22 18.01
CA SER A 150 -12.44 8.39 17.26
C SER A 150 -11.97 9.53 18.19
N VAL A 151 -12.65 9.71 19.33
CA VAL A 151 -12.30 10.68 20.38
C VAL A 151 -10.91 10.44 20.97
N GLU A 152 -10.43 9.19 20.98
CA GLU A 152 -9.11 8.82 21.51
C GLU A 152 -7.95 9.16 20.57
N ILE A 153 -8.25 9.50 19.31
CA ILE A 153 -7.22 9.86 18.32
C ILE A 153 -7.51 11.25 17.73
N PRO A 154 -7.27 12.33 18.49
CA PRO A 154 -7.35 13.70 17.99
C PRO A 154 -6.15 14.08 17.11
N LEU A 155 -6.21 15.29 16.53
CA LEU A 155 -5.07 15.94 15.86
C LEU A 155 -4.32 16.85 16.84
N THR A 156 -3.66 16.25 17.84
CA THR A 156 -2.88 16.98 18.85
C THR A 156 -1.38 16.87 18.60
N PHE A 157 -0.65 17.89 19.09
CA PHE A 157 0.80 17.96 18.99
C PHE A 157 1.46 18.13 20.36
N GLN A 158 2.52 17.38 20.61
CA GLN A 158 3.38 17.47 21.79
C GLN A 158 4.85 17.35 21.33
N MET A 159 5.80 17.90 22.08
CA MET A 159 7.21 17.96 21.63
C MET A 159 7.84 16.58 21.39
N TRP A 160 7.49 15.58 22.19
CA TRP A 160 7.99 14.22 22.02
C TRP A 160 7.48 13.53 20.74
N HIS A 161 6.40 14.03 20.13
CA HIS A 161 5.95 13.57 18.81
C HIS A 161 7.04 13.77 17.75
N VAL A 162 7.88 14.80 17.89
CA VAL A 162 8.99 15.06 16.94
C VAL A 162 10.00 13.93 16.97
N GLU A 163 10.34 13.41 18.15
CA GLU A 163 11.23 12.26 18.29
C GLU A 163 10.64 11.02 17.62
N LEU A 164 9.36 10.76 17.86
CA LEU A 164 8.67 9.61 17.27
C LEU A 164 8.56 9.72 15.73
N ILE A 165 8.22 10.90 15.21
CA ILE A 165 8.19 11.18 13.77
C ILE A 165 9.58 10.96 13.18
N THR A 166 10.62 11.50 13.80
CA THR A 166 12.01 11.36 13.34
C THR A 166 12.44 9.89 13.33
N GLY A 167 12.14 9.16 14.41
CA GLY A 167 12.42 7.72 14.51
C GLY A 167 11.73 6.91 13.42
N LEU A 168 10.45 7.19 13.13
CA LEU A 168 9.71 6.55 12.04
C LEU A 168 10.30 6.88 10.67
N VAL A 169 10.66 8.13 10.44
CA VAL A 169 11.28 8.56 9.17
C VAL A 169 12.57 7.80 8.92
N ILE A 170 13.44 7.70 9.94
CA ILE A 170 14.70 6.95 9.87
C ILE A 170 14.42 5.45 9.65
N LEU A 171 13.52 4.86 10.43
CA LEU A 171 13.18 3.43 10.33
C LEU A 171 12.67 3.07 8.94
N VAL A 172 11.63 3.76 8.47
CA VAL A 172 11.00 3.47 7.18
C VAL A 172 11.95 3.75 6.02
N SER A 173 12.73 4.84 6.07
CA SER A 173 13.70 5.15 5.02
C SER A 173 14.83 4.13 4.96
N SER A 174 15.36 3.72 6.12
CA SER A 174 16.44 2.71 6.21
C SER A 174 15.96 1.34 5.74
N CYS A 175 14.78 0.90 6.19
CA CYS A 175 14.18 -0.34 5.73
C CYS A 175 13.92 -0.31 4.22
N ARG A 176 13.36 0.78 3.69
CA ARG A 176 13.17 0.95 2.24
C ARG A 176 14.49 0.83 1.50
N TYR A 177 15.53 1.53 1.96
CA TYR A 177 16.86 1.48 1.35
C TYR A 177 17.41 0.04 1.30
N LEU A 178 17.33 -0.70 2.41
CA LEU A 178 17.76 -2.10 2.47
C LEU A 178 16.97 -2.99 1.52
N LEU A 179 15.64 -2.83 1.46
CA LEU A 179 14.78 -3.61 0.57
C LEU A 179 15.08 -3.32 -0.90
N LEU A 180 15.37 -2.06 -1.27
CA LEU A 180 15.79 -1.70 -2.63
C LEU A 180 17.10 -2.38 -3.03
N LYS A 181 18.00 -2.68 -2.08
CA LYS A 181 19.27 -3.36 -2.34
C LYS A 181 19.15 -4.88 -2.36
N ILE A 182 18.33 -5.45 -1.49
CA ILE A 182 18.33 -6.89 -1.20
C ILE A 182 17.17 -7.62 -1.90
N TRP A 183 16.06 -6.93 -2.23
CA TRP A 183 14.87 -7.56 -2.80
C TRP A 183 14.57 -7.04 -4.22
N PRO A 184 15.02 -7.75 -5.28
CA PRO A 184 14.89 -7.28 -6.66
C PRO A 184 13.45 -7.03 -7.11
N ASP A 185 12.48 -7.83 -6.67
CA ASP A 185 11.07 -7.63 -7.01
C ASP A 185 10.50 -6.37 -6.35
N PHE A 186 10.92 -6.05 -5.13
CA PHE A 186 10.55 -4.79 -4.49
C PHE A 186 11.18 -3.61 -5.24
N ALA A 187 12.46 -3.69 -5.58
CA ALA A 187 13.16 -2.65 -6.33
C ALA A 187 12.49 -2.36 -7.67
N LYS A 188 12.20 -3.39 -8.49
CA LYS A 188 11.48 -3.24 -9.77
C LYS A 188 10.08 -2.65 -9.58
N SER A 189 9.36 -3.09 -8.56
CA SER A 189 8.01 -2.60 -8.27
C SER A 189 8.02 -1.15 -7.77
N SER A 190 9.02 -0.75 -6.97
CA SER A 190 9.19 0.62 -6.52
C SER A 190 9.59 1.53 -7.68
N GLU A 191 10.45 1.06 -8.58
CA GLU A 191 10.85 1.83 -9.76
C GLU A 191 9.67 2.07 -10.70
N ALA A 192 8.86 1.05 -10.97
CA ALA A 192 7.67 1.19 -11.80
C ALA A 192 6.68 2.22 -11.22
N ALA A 193 6.41 2.14 -9.91
CA ALA A 193 5.51 3.07 -9.23
C ALA A 193 6.05 4.50 -9.19
N ASN A 194 7.33 4.67 -8.80
CA ASN A 194 7.96 5.99 -8.74
C ASN A 194 8.07 6.61 -10.14
N SER A 195 8.44 5.84 -11.16
CA SER A 195 8.57 6.34 -12.53
C SER A 195 7.23 6.81 -13.10
N GLN A 196 6.12 6.12 -12.79
CA GLN A 196 4.79 6.54 -13.22
C GLN A 196 4.37 7.90 -12.64
N VAL A 197 4.71 8.17 -11.38
CA VAL A 197 4.25 9.38 -10.66
C VAL A 197 5.27 10.50 -10.76
N LEU A 198 6.56 10.23 -10.58
CA LEU A 198 7.59 11.23 -10.33
C LEU A 198 8.35 11.66 -11.59
N SER A 199 8.29 10.90 -12.69
CA SER A 199 9.12 11.17 -13.88
C SER A 199 8.80 12.49 -14.58
N SER A 200 7.54 12.92 -14.56
CA SER A 200 7.07 14.16 -15.20
C SER A 200 6.99 15.36 -14.26
N LEU A 201 7.35 15.18 -12.98
CA LEU A 201 7.20 16.20 -11.95
C LEU A 201 8.45 17.06 -11.78
N GLU A 202 8.24 18.31 -11.40
CA GLU A 202 9.28 19.23 -10.95
C GLU A 202 9.63 18.97 -9.48
N PRO A 203 10.83 19.36 -9.00
CA PRO A 203 11.23 19.10 -7.61
C PRO A 203 10.28 19.65 -6.55
N LEU A 204 9.64 20.80 -6.82
CA LEU A 204 8.67 21.40 -5.89
C LEU A 204 7.35 20.61 -5.83
N ASP A 205 6.97 19.92 -6.91
CA ASP A 205 5.75 19.11 -6.97
C ASP A 205 5.82 17.94 -5.98
N TYR A 206 7.03 17.50 -5.62
CA TYR A 206 7.26 16.38 -4.71
C TYR A 206 6.69 16.68 -3.33
N ILE A 207 6.67 17.94 -2.92
CA ILE A 207 6.04 18.38 -1.67
C ILE A 207 4.54 18.09 -1.72
N VAL A 208 3.87 18.45 -2.81
CA VAL A 208 2.43 18.24 -2.99
C VAL A 208 2.09 16.75 -3.04
N VAL A 209 2.78 15.98 -3.88
CA VAL A 209 2.50 14.54 -4.06
C VAL A 209 2.96 13.68 -2.88
N SER A 210 3.70 14.25 -1.93
CA SER A 210 4.05 13.57 -0.67
C SER A 210 3.11 13.95 0.47
N LEU A 211 2.78 15.23 0.62
CA LEU A 211 1.89 15.72 1.67
C LEU A 211 0.45 15.25 1.46
N LEU A 212 -0.09 15.37 0.25
CA LEU A 212 -1.50 15.07 0.00
C LEU A 212 -1.85 13.62 0.33
N PRO A 213 -1.14 12.59 -0.19
CA PRO A 213 -1.40 11.20 0.19
C PRO A 213 -1.12 10.95 1.68
N GLY A 214 -0.02 11.50 2.22
CA GLY A 214 0.35 11.33 3.63
C GLY A 214 -0.71 11.87 4.59
N ILE A 215 -1.42 12.94 4.23
CA ILE A 215 -2.55 13.47 5.01
C ILE A 215 -3.80 12.64 4.76
N SER A 216 -4.21 12.48 3.50
CA SER A 216 -5.49 11.87 3.17
C SER A 216 -5.58 10.40 3.61
N GLU A 217 -4.51 9.63 3.38
CA GLU A 217 -4.49 8.22 3.71
C GLU A 217 -4.49 8.04 5.23
N GLU A 218 -3.70 8.82 5.98
CA GLU A 218 -3.68 8.68 7.44
C GLU A 218 -5.01 9.11 8.09
N LEU A 219 -5.71 10.10 7.53
CA LEU A 219 -7.07 10.43 7.94
C LEU A 219 -8.02 9.23 7.75
N LEU A 220 -7.95 8.54 6.61
CA LEU A 220 -8.78 7.36 6.36
C LEU A 220 -8.38 6.17 7.24
N PHE A 221 -7.12 5.75 7.21
CA PHE A 221 -6.70 4.51 7.85
C PHE A 221 -6.55 4.65 9.36
N ARG A 222 -5.94 5.73 9.86
CA ARG A 222 -5.64 5.90 11.29
C ARG A 222 -6.68 6.78 11.96
N GLY A 223 -7.20 7.76 11.25
CA GLY A 223 -8.24 8.67 11.75
C GLY A 223 -9.66 8.09 11.75
N ALA A 224 -9.97 7.12 10.87
CA ALA A 224 -11.31 6.56 10.72
C ALA A 224 -11.34 5.04 10.91
N LEU A 225 -10.63 4.27 10.06
CA LEU A 225 -10.73 2.81 10.07
C LEU A 225 -10.17 2.18 11.36
N LEU A 226 -9.00 2.63 11.83
CA LEU A 226 -8.41 2.12 13.06
C LEU A 226 -9.34 2.29 14.27
N PRO A 227 -9.85 3.51 14.60
CA PRO A 227 -10.81 3.67 15.69
C PRO A 227 -12.12 2.91 15.48
N LEU A 228 -12.58 2.74 14.23
CA LEU A 228 -13.78 1.95 13.90
C LEU A 228 -13.60 0.44 14.19
N PHE A 229 -12.39 -0.09 14.02
CA PHE A 229 -12.04 -1.46 14.42
C PHE A 229 -11.59 -1.54 15.89
N GLY A 230 -11.40 -0.41 16.58
CA GLY A 230 -10.90 -0.29 17.94
C GLY A 230 -9.39 -0.08 18.07
N ILE A 231 -8.97 0.50 19.20
CA ILE A 231 -7.57 0.91 19.48
C ILE A 231 -6.78 -0.25 20.10
N ASN A 232 -6.45 -1.25 19.28
CA ASN A 232 -5.66 -2.40 19.72
C ASN A 232 -4.78 -2.96 18.61
N TRP A 233 -3.88 -3.89 18.97
CA TRP A 233 -2.92 -4.48 18.03
C TRP A 233 -3.58 -5.29 16.90
N GLN A 234 -4.71 -5.96 17.16
CA GLN A 234 -5.40 -6.75 16.14
C GLN A 234 -5.97 -5.83 15.05
N SER A 235 -6.55 -4.69 15.46
CA SER A 235 -7.05 -3.66 14.56
C SER A 235 -5.93 -3.02 13.75
N VAL A 236 -4.76 -2.78 14.35
CA VAL A 236 -3.57 -2.34 13.61
C VAL A 236 -3.19 -3.35 12.52
N MET A 237 -3.15 -4.65 12.83
CA MET A 237 -2.85 -5.68 11.83
C MET A 237 -3.89 -5.72 10.71
N ALA A 238 -5.17 -5.61 11.05
CA ALA A 238 -6.27 -5.63 10.08
C ALA A 238 -6.20 -4.42 9.13
N VAL A 239 -6.12 -3.20 9.68
CA VAL A 239 -6.05 -1.96 8.91
C VAL A 239 -4.77 -1.91 8.06
N ALA A 240 -3.63 -2.34 8.60
CA ALA A 240 -2.39 -2.42 7.85
C ALA A 240 -2.46 -3.43 6.69
N SER A 241 -3.18 -4.54 6.88
CA SER A 241 -3.38 -5.53 5.81
C SER A 241 -4.26 -4.97 4.70
N ILE A 242 -5.34 -4.25 5.05
CA ILE A 242 -6.19 -3.55 4.06
C ILE A 242 -5.35 -2.51 3.29
N PHE A 243 -4.56 -1.72 4.01
CA PHE A 243 -3.66 -0.73 3.42
C PHE A 243 -2.69 -1.38 2.41
N GLY A 244 -2.04 -2.48 2.78
CA GLY A 244 -1.13 -3.20 1.89
C GLY A 244 -1.82 -3.80 0.67
N ILE A 245 -3.01 -4.38 0.82
CA ILE A 245 -3.80 -4.94 -0.29
C ILE A 245 -4.16 -3.84 -1.31
N LEU A 246 -4.57 -2.66 -0.84
CA LEU A 246 -4.89 -1.51 -1.70
C LEU A 246 -3.68 -0.96 -2.46
N HIS A 247 -2.46 -1.34 -2.06
CA HIS A 247 -1.23 -1.01 -2.77
C HIS A 247 -0.85 -2.01 -3.87
N LEU A 248 -1.68 -3.02 -4.15
CA LEU A 248 -1.56 -3.86 -5.33
C LEU A 248 -2.06 -3.12 -6.59
N GLY A 249 -1.47 -3.44 -7.75
CA GLY A 249 -1.90 -2.90 -9.04
C GLY A 249 -1.10 -1.68 -9.52
N SER A 250 -1.39 -1.21 -10.74
CA SER A 250 -0.67 -0.10 -11.40
C SER A 250 0.86 -0.30 -11.43
N GLY A 251 1.31 -1.49 -11.82
CA GLY A 251 2.74 -1.84 -11.83
C GLY A 251 3.30 -2.28 -10.46
N ARG A 252 2.53 -2.16 -9.37
CA ARG A 252 2.92 -2.63 -8.03
C ARG A 252 2.63 -4.11 -7.83
N LYS A 253 3.66 -4.86 -7.43
CA LYS A 253 3.62 -6.31 -7.18
C LYS A 253 3.35 -6.62 -5.71
N TYR A 254 3.21 -7.90 -5.39
CA TYR A 254 3.08 -8.40 -4.01
C TYR A 254 4.18 -7.91 -3.07
N SER A 255 5.42 -7.76 -3.55
CA SER A 255 6.54 -7.20 -2.77
C SER A 255 6.23 -5.78 -2.24
N PHE A 256 5.58 -4.95 -3.06
CA PHE A 256 5.17 -3.61 -2.67
C PHE A 256 4.02 -3.64 -1.67
N ALA A 257 3.06 -4.55 -1.84
CA ALA A 257 1.98 -4.73 -0.88
C ALA A 257 2.50 -5.18 0.49
N VAL A 258 3.45 -6.13 0.55
CA VAL A 258 4.10 -6.54 1.81
C VAL A 258 4.81 -5.36 2.48
N TRP A 259 5.54 -4.56 1.71
CA TRP A 259 6.16 -3.33 2.21
C TRP A 259 5.14 -2.33 2.75
N ALA A 260 4.07 -2.08 1.99
CA ALA A 260 2.98 -1.20 2.40
C ALA A 260 2.31 -1.72 3.68
N THR A 261 2.09 -3.03 3.83
CA THR A 261 1.61 -3.62 5.09
C THR A 261 2.56 -3.34 6.25
N PHE A 262 3.88 -3.51 6.07
CA PHE A 262 4.86 -3.21 7.12
C PHE A 262 4.81 -1.75 7.56
N VAL A 263 4.81 -0.80 6.60
CA VAL A 263 4.64 0.63 6.88
C VAL A 263 3.29 0.89 7.55
N GLY A 264 2.26 0.19 7.08
CA GLY A 264 0.93 0.05 7.66
C GLY A 264 0.97 -0.17 9.18
N ILE A 265 1.70 -1.21 9.58
CA ILE A 265 1.90 -1.62 10.97
C ILE A 265 2.68 -0.56 11.75
N ALA A 266 3.79 -0.04 11.19
CA ALA A 266 4.64 0.93 11.87
C ALA A 266 3.87 2.21 12.24
N TYR A 267 3.13 2.78 11.29
CA TYR A 267 2.31 3.98 11.52
C TYR A 267 1.07 3.69 12.37
N GLY A 268 0.46 2.51 12.24
CA GLY A 268 -0.63 2.10 13.13
C GLY A 268 -0.18 1.97 14.58
N TYR A 269 0.99 1.36 14.83
CA TYR A 269 1.59 1.28 16.16
C TYR A 269 1.96 2.67 16.70
N ALA A 270 2.52 3.55 15.87
CA ALA A 270 2.78 4.93 16.25
C ALA A 270 1.51 5.69 16.65
N THR A 271 0.38 5.40 16.00
CA THR A 271 -0.93 5.96 16.38
C THR A 271 -1.34 5.49 17.77
N LEU A 272 -1.19 4.20 18.09
CA LEU A 272 -1.49 3.67 19.42
C LEU A 272 -0.59 4.30 20.49
N LEU A 273 0.70 4.48 20.20
CA LEU A 273 1.65 5.06 21.14
C LEU A 273 1.43 6.54 21.40
N SER A 274 1.08 7.30 20.36
CA SER A 274 0.95 8.76 20.43
C SER A 274 -0.47 9.25 20.65
N SER A 275 -1.46 8.38 20.49
CA SER A 275 -2.88 8.75 20.58
C SER A 275 -3.21 9.95 19.69
N THR A 276 -2.55 10.07 18.52
CA THR A 276 -2.81 11.14 17.56
C THR A 276 -2.56 10.64 16.13
N VAL A 277 -3.37 11.13 15.17
CA VAL A 277 -3.15 10.87 13.74
C VAL A 277 -2.01 11.73 13.20
N LEU A 278 -1.63 12.79 13.91
CA LEU A 278 -0.62 13.74 13.42
C LEU A 278 0.76 13.11 13.25
N VAL A 279 1.15 12.21 14.17
CA VAL A 279 2.45 11.51 14.11
C VAL A 279 2.58 10.66 12.84
N PRO A 280 1.70 9.68 12.57
CA PRO A 280 1.79 8.88 11.35
C PRO A 280 1.61 9.74 10.09
N MET A 281 0.77 10.77 10.12
CA MET A 281 0.58 11.72 9.01
C MET A 281 1.88 12.44 8.62
N ALA A 282 2.56 13.04 9.59
CA ALA A 282 3.82 13.72 9.37
C ALA A 282 4.91 12.74 8.92
N ALA A 283 5.03 11.59 9.59
CA ALA A 283 6.01 10.57 9.23
C ALA A 283 5.81 10.06 7.80
N HIS A 284 4.57 9.74 7.42
CA HIS A 284 4.22 9.28 6.08
C HIS A 284 4.57 10.32 5.02
N ALA A 285 4.12 11.57 5.19
CA ALA A 285 4.43 12.62 4.23
C ALA A 285 5.94 12.85 4.06
N VAL A 286 6.70 12.88 5.17
CA VAL A 286 8.16 13.05 5.12
C VAL A 286 8.83 11.84 4.49
N ASN A 287 8.42 10.62 4.79
CA ASN A 287 8.97 9.42 4.16
C ASN A 287 8.73 9.38 2.65
N ASN A 288 7.56 9.82 2.19
CA ASN A 288 7.27 9.94 0.76
C ASN A 288 8.16 10.98 0.10
N LEU A 289 8.35 12.13 0.75
CA LEU A 289 9.22 13.19 0.24
C LEU A 289 10.67 12.74 0.15
N VAL A 290 11.20 12.13 1.21
CA VAL A 290 12.56 11.56 1.24
C VAL A 290 12.71 10.49 0.15
N GLY A 291 11.73 9.60 0.01
CA GLY A 291 11.73 8.56 -1.03
C GLY A 291 11.75 9.14 -2.44
N GLY A 292 10.95 10.19 -2.69
CA GLY A 292 10.92 10.89 -3.96
C GLY A 292 12.26 11.56 -4.28
N ILE A 293 12.81 12.32 -3.33
CA ILE A 293 14.10 13.02 -3.46
C ILE A 293 15.22 12.02 -3.78
N ILE A 294 15.34 10.94 -3.00
CA ILE A 294 16.36 9.90 -3.22
C ILE A 294 16.20 9.25 -4.59
N TRP A 295 14.97 8.94 -4.99
CA TRP A 295 14.69 8.39 -6.31
C TRP A 295 15.15 9.33 -7.42
N ARG A 296 14.83 10.62 -7.34
CA ARG A 296 15.24 11.63 -8.34
C ARG A 296 16.76 11.69 -8.50
N TYR A 297 17.50 11.74 -7.40
CA TYR A 297 18.97 11.76 -7.44
C TYR A 297 19.56 10.50 -8.06
N THR A 298 19.01 9.34 -7.70
CA THR A 298 19.50 8.04 -8.21
C THR A 298 19.20 7.88 -9.70
N SER A 299 18.01 8.27 -10.16
CA SER A 299 17.61 8.18 -11.56
C SER A 299 18.37 9.15 -12.47
N ASN A 300 18.75 10.33 -11.96
CA ASN A 300 19.59 11.26 -12.72
C ASN A 300 21.05 10.80 -12.82
N SER A 301 21.58 10.12 -11.80
CA SER A 301 22.94 9.58 -11.84
C SER A 301 23.10 8.37 -12.77
N SER A 302 22.00 7.74 -13.16
CA SER A 302 21.97 6.58 -14.06
C SER A 302 21.75 6.94 -15.53
N LYS A 303 21.59 8.23 -15.84
CA LYS A 303 21.55 8.77 -17.21
C LYS A 303 22.92 9.32 -17.59
#